data_AF-A0A9E2BDW6-F1
#
_entry.id   AF-A0A9E2BDW6-F1
#
_cell.length_a   1.000
_cell.length_b   1.000
_cell.length_c   1.000
_cell.angle_alpha   90.00
_cell.angle_beta   90.00
_cell.angle_gamma   90.00
#
_symmetry.space_group_name_H-M   'P 1'
#
loop_
_entity.id
_entity.type
_entity.pdbx_description
1 polymer ?
#
loop_
_entity_poly.entity_id
_entity_poly.type
_entity_poly.pdbx_seq_one_letter_code
_entity_poly.pdbx_strand_id
1 'polypeptide(L)'
;SYFEWVKNVSHIRFGRLDRRLEENRGHQIIKVIEEMTGKKVPIELAQPLLEGPREIDLVRSGLEDTMRNSYQQIREVRNTRNNIQDTRTAAFVLAIEKIATAYLEMGIGH
;
A
#
# COMPACT_ATOMS: atom_id res chain seq x y z
N SER A 1 16.42 3.96 2.05
CA SER A 1 15.44 2.93 1.64
C SER A 1 14.61 3.42 0.46
N TYR A 2 13.95 2.54 -0.31
CA TYR A 2 13.20 2.89 -1.54
C TYR A 2 12.25 4.08 -1.37
N PHE A 3 11.42 4.10 -0.33
CA PHE A 3 10.51 5.23 -0.05
C PHE A 3 11.24 6.56 0.20
N GLU A 4 12.39 6.54 0.90
CA GLU A 4 13.23 7.72 1.07
C GLU A 4 13.85 8.18 -0.25
N TRP A 5 14.22 7.25 -1.14
CA TRP A 5 14.72 7.59 -2.47
C TRP A 5 13.62 8.24 -3.33
N VAL A 6 12.41 7.67 -3.37
CA VAL A 6 11.27 8.25 -4.11
C VAL A 6 10.94 9.65 -3.59
N LYS A 7 10.94 9.85 -2.27
CA LYS A 7 10.75 11.17 -1.65
C LYS A 7 11.79 12.19 -2.11
N ASN A 8 13.06 11.79 -2.16
CA ASN A 8 14.16 12.68 -2.56
C ASN A 8 14.10 13.05 -4.04
N VAL A 9 13.75 12.10 -4.91
CA VAL A 9 13.63 12.35 -6.35
C VAL A 9 12.39 13.19 -6.66
N SER A 10 11.26 12.91 -6.02
CA SER A 10 10.00 13.60 -6.30
C SER A 10 9.93 15.02 -5.74
N HIS A 11 10.82 15.41 -4.81
CA HIS A 11 10.74 16.68 -4.07
C HIS A 11 9.35 16.94 -3.43
N ILE A 12 8.53 15.89 -3.26
CA ILE A 12 7.16 15.98 -2.74
C ILE A 12 7.15 15.35 -1.35
N ARG A 13 6.47 16.02 -0.40
CA ARG A 13 6.11 15.39 0.88
C ARG A 13 4.83 14.60 0.68
N PHE A 14 4.91 13.26 0.75
CA PHE A 14 3.76 12.39 0.61
C PHE A 14 2.62 12.81 1.55
N GLY A 15 1.40 12.84 1.02
CA GLY A 15 0.20 13.22 1.74
C GLY A 15 -0.04 14.72 1.89
N ARG A 16 0.93 15.60 1.64
CA ARG A 16 0.71 17.05 1.85
C ARG A 16 -0.23 17.69 0.80
N LEU A 17 -0.21 17.19 -0.44
CA LEU A 17 -1.08 17.67 -1.52
C LEU A 17 -2.54 17.25 -1.27
N ASP A 18 -2.76 15.99 -0.88
CA ASP A 18 -4.10 15.43 -0.75
C ASP A 18 -4.69 15.54 0.66
N ARG A 19 -3.89 15.83 1.69
CA ARG A 19 -4.37 15.88 3.08
C ARG A 19 -5.56 16.82 3.25
N ARG A 20 -5.48 18.05 2.73
CA ARG A 20 -6.61 19.00 2.84
C ARG A 20 -7.85 18.53 2.10
N LEU A 21 -7.67 17.84 0.98
CA LEU A 21 -8.79 17.28 0.22
C LEU A 21 -9.47 16.16 1.01
N GLU A 22 -8.69 15.27 1.63
CA GLU A 22 -9.19 14.18 2.46
C GLU A 22 -9.84 14.69 3.75
N GLU A 23 -9.27 15.70 4.42
CA GLU A 23 -9.88 16.38 5.58
C GLU A 23 -11.26 16.97 5.20
N ASN A 24 -11.35 17.66 4.06
CA ASN A 24 -12.61 18.22 3.56
C ASN A 24 -13.65 17.13 3.24
N ARG A 25 -13.22 16.01 2.65
CA ARG A 25 -14.10 14.84 2.41
C ARG A 25 -14.58 14.23 3.72
N GLY A 26 -13.71 14.07 4.70
CA GLY A 26 -14.06 13.59 6.04
C GLY A 26 -15.12 14.46 6.70
N HIS A 27 -14.95 15.79 6.65
CA HIS A 27 -15.96 16.74 7.12
C HIS A 27 -17.32 16.57 6.41
N GLN A 28 -17.33 16.39 5.09
CA GLN A 28 -18.57 16.18 4.33
C GLN A 28 -19.26 14.87 4.71
N ILE A 29 -18.51 13.79 4.86
CA ILE A 29 -19.05 12.48 5.26
C ILE A 29 -19.70 12.57 6.65
N ILE A 30 -19.02 13.17 7.62
CA ILE A 30 -19.56 13.36 8.96
C ILE A 30 -20.85 14.18 8.89
N LYS A 31 -20.86 15.28 8.13
CA LYS A 31 -22.05 16.11 7.97
C LYS A 31 -23.24 15.31 7.42
N VAL A 32 -23.03 14.49 6.40
CA VAL A 32 -24.07 13.63 5.81
C VAL A 32 -24.60 12.62 6.83
N ILE A 33 -23.73 11.98 7.60
CA ILE A 33 -24.13 11.02 8.64
C ILE A 33 -24.96 11.70 9.73
N GLU A 34 -24.55 12.88 10.19
CA GLU A 34 -25.29 13.63 11.21
C GLU A 34 -26.68 14.06 10.70
N GLU A 35 -26.76 14.48 9.44
CA GLU A 35 -28.01 14.89 8.80
C GLU A 35 -28.98 13.71 8.60
N MET A 36 -28.46 12.55 8.19
CA MET A 36 -29.28 11.34 8.00
C MET A 36 -29.74 10.71 9.32
N THR A 37 -28.90 10.75 10.36
CA THR A 37 -29.22 10.11 11.66
C THR A 37 -29.90 11.06 12.64
N GLY A 38 -29.83 12.37 12.42
CA GLY A 38 -30.27 13.41 13.36
C GLY A 38 -29.43 13.46 14.65
N LYS A 39 -28.31 12.74 14.71
CA LYS A 39 -27.44 12.64 15.90
C LYS A 39 -26.04 13.16 15.57
N LYS A 40 -25.42 13.82 16.56
CA LYS A 40 -24.02 14.22 16.46
C LYS A 40 -23.10 13.01 16.54
N VAL A 41 -22.10 12.94 15.66
CA VAL A 41 -21.08 11.90 15.70
C VAL A 41 -20.11 12.23 16.85
N PRO A 42 -19.83 11.27 17.77
CA PRO A 42 -18.82 11.47 18.81
C PRO A 42 -17.47 11.87 18.21
N ILE A 43 -16.80 12.85 18.82
CA ILE A 43 -15.53 13.37 18.30
C ILE A 43 -14.47 12.28 18.16
N GLU A 44 -14.42 11.33 19.08
CA GLU A 44 -13.49 10.19 19.08
C GLU A 44 -13.62 9.32 17.82
N LEU A 45 -14.84 9.18 17.29
CA LEU A 45 -15.13 8.42 16.06
C LEU A 45 -14.91 9.27 14.80
N ALA A 46 -15.13 10.58 14.91
CA ALA A 46 -14.95 11.52 13.82
C ALA A 46 -13.47 11.85 13.56
N GLN A 47 -12.65 11.90 14.61
CA GLN A 47 -11.29 12.42 14.56
C GLN A 47 -10.37 11.73 13.53
N PRO A 48 -10.42 10.39 13.35
CA PRO A 48 -9.64 9.73 12.30
C PRO A 48 -10.04 10.11 10.87
N LEU A 49 -11.29 10.55 10.66
CA LEU A 49 -11.79 11.02 9.35
C LEU A 49 -11.49 12.50 9.15
N LEU A 50 -11.48 13.28 10.23
CA LEU A 50 -11.20 14.71 10.22
C LEU A 50 -9.72 15.02 10.01
N GLU A 51 -8.84 14.11 10.39
CA GLU A 51 -7.40 14.23 10.21
C GLU A 51 -6.98 13.36 9.02
N GLY A 52 -6.66 13.97 7.88
CA GLY A 52 -6.14 13.26 6.71
C GLY A 52 -4.83 12.50 7.04
N PRO A 53 -4.43 11.52 6.22
CA PRO A 53 -3.28 10.67 6.51
C PRO A 53 -1.98 11.51 6.59
N ARG A 54 -1.09 11.15 7.52
CA ARG A 54 0.26 11.73 7.58
C ARG A 54 1.21 10.90 6.71
N GLU A 55 2.37 11.47 6.42
CA GLU A 55 3.43 10.80 5.65
C GLU A 55 3.75 9.40 6.20
N ILE A 56 3.88 9.25 7.52
CA ILE A 56 4.15 7.95 8.17
C ILE A 56 3.02 6.94 7.96
N ASP A 57 1.77 7.39 7.92
CA ASP A 57 0.60 6.53 7.75
C ASP A 57 0.57 6.00 6.31
N LEU A 58 0.92 6.86 5.34
CA LEU A 58 1.07 6.46 3.93
C LEU A 58 2.23 5.48 3.71
N VAL A 59 3.38 5.73 4.34
CA VAL A 59 4.54 4.83 4.26
C VAL A 59 4.21 3.46 4.84
N ARG A 60 3.54 3.41 5.99
CA ARG A 60 3.10 2.16 6.62
C ARG A 60 2.09 1.42 5.75
N SER A 61 1.10 2.12 5.21
CA SER A 61 0.09 1.54 4.31
C SER A 61 0.75 0.96 3.05
N GLY A 62 1.65 1.70 2.41
CA GLY A 62 2.39 1.21 1.24
C GLY A 62 3.28 -0.01 1.55
N LEU A 63 3.91 -0.03 2.74
CA LEU A 63 4.68 -1.19 3.19
C LEU A 63 3.78 -2.40 3.45
N GLU A 64 2.64 -2.20 4.11
CA GLU A 64 1.68 -3.26 4.39
C GLU A 64 1.16 -3.88 3.10
N ASP A 65 0.77 -3.06 2.12
CA ASP A 65 0.32 -3.53 0.81
C ASP A 65 1.42 -4.31 0.07
N THR A 66 2.64 -3.77 0.06
CA THR A 66 3.81 -4.46 -0.55
C THR A 66 4.05 -5.82 0.10
N MET A 67 3.98 -5.90 1.43
CA MET A 67 4.19 -7.13 2.18
C MET A 67 3.07 -8.14 1.93
N ARG A 68 1.82 -7.68 1.89
CA ARG A 68 0.65 -8.51 1.60
C ARG A 68 0.74 -9.11 0.20
N ASN A 69 1.00 -8.28 -0.80
CA ASN A 69 1.14 -8.71 -2.19
C ASN A 69 2.33 -9.65 -2.38
N SER A 70 3.48 -9.35 -1.76
CA SER A 70 4.66 -10.23 -1.81
C SER A 70 4.38 -11.59 -1.18
N TYR A 71 3.72 -11.62 -0.02
CA TYR A 71 3.35 -12.87 0.64
C TYR A 71 2.37 -13.69 -0.20
N GLN A 72 1.36 -13.06 -0.80
CA GLN A 72 0.40 -13.74 -1.67
C GLN A 72 1.10 -14.44 -2.84
N GLN A 73 2.02 -13.76 -3.52
CA GLN A 73 2.81 -14.34 -4.62
C GLN A 73 3.68 -15.51 -4.15
N ILE A 74 4.35 -15.38 -3.00
CA ILE A 74 5.16 -16.47 -2.43
C ILE A 74 4.26 -17.68 -2.09
N ARG A 75 3.10 -17.43 -1.49
CA ARG A 75 2.13 -18.47 -1.13
C ARG A 75 1.59 -19.17 -2.38
N GLU A 76 1.34 -18.43 -3.45
CA GLU A 76 0.89 -18.96 -4.73
C GLU A 76 1.93 -19.89 -5.36
N VAL A 77 3.19 -19.47 -5.43
CA VAL A 77 4.30 -20.32 -5.93
C VAL A 77 4.42 -21.60 -5.13
N ARG A 78 4.32 -21.52 -3.79
CA ARG A 78 4.34 -22.70 -2.93
C ARG A 78 3.15 -23.64 -3.19
N ASN A 79 1.94 -23.09 -3.33
CA ASN A 79 0.74 -23.89 -3.46
C ASN A 79 0.57 -24.50 -4.86
N THR A 80 1.14 -23.89 -5.89
CA THR A 80 1.02 -24.34 -7.29
C THR A 80 2.11 -25.36 -7.67
N ARG A 81 3.21 -25.43 -6.91
CA ARG A 81 4.35 -26.30 -7.21
C ARG A 81 4.48 -27.42 -6.18
N ASN A 82 4.09 -28.63 -6.59
CA ASN A 82 4.08 -29.82 -5.72
C ASN A 82 5.45 -30.15 -5.11
N ASN A 83 6.56 -29.72 -5.73
CA ASN A 83 7.92 -29.93 -5.26
C ASN A 83 8.44 -28.86 -4.28
N ILE A 84 7.65 -27.81 -3.98
CA ILE A 84 8.05 -26.72 -3.08
C ILE A 84 7.22 -26.78 -1.80
N GLN A 85 7.85 -27.16 -0.70
CA GLN A 85 7.18 -27.37 0.58
C GLN A 85 7.41 -26.24 1.61
N ASP A 86 8.39 -25.37 1.37
CA ASP A 86 8.74 -24.28 2.28
C ASP A 86 8.66 -22.89 1.61
N THR A 87 8.39 -21.87 2.42
CA THR A 87 8.21 -20.49 1.96
C THR A 87 9.50 -19.82 1.49
N ARG A 88 10.66 -20.26 1.99
CA ARG A 88 11.96 -19.70 1.61
C ARG A 88 12.27 -20.09 0.16
N THR A 89 12.13 -21.37 -0.19
CA THR A 89 12.32 -21.86 -1.55
C THR A 89 11.34 -21.20 -2.52
N ALA A 90 10.06 -21.08 -2.15
CA ALA A 90 9.06 -20.37 -2.95
C ALA A 90 9.44 -18.89 -3.21
N ALA A 91 9.98 -18.20 -2.20
CA ALA A 91 10.45 -16.83 -2.34
C ALA A 91 11.65 -16.71 -3.30
N PHE A 92 12.61 -17.64 -3.23
CA PHE A 92 13.74 -17.68 -4.16
C PHE A 92 13.30 -17.95 -5.60
N VAL A 93 12.40 -18.91 -5.80
CA VAL A 93 11.84 -19.21 -7.12
C VAL A 93 11.15 -17.98 -7.71
N LEU A 94 10.30 -17.31 -6.93
CA LEU A 94 9.63 -16.08 -7.35
C LEU A 94 10.64 -14.98 -7.72
N ALA A 95 11.72 -14.83 -6.96
CA ALA A 95 12.76 -13.84 -7.24
C ALA A 95 13.50 -14.13 -8.55
N ILE A 96 13.88 -15.40 -8.78
CA ILE A 96 14.55 -15.83 -10.02
C ILE A 96 13.66 -15.59 -11.24
N GLU A 97 12.37 -15.92 -11.13
CA GLU A 97 11.42 -15.74 -12.23
C GLU A 97 11.20 -14.28 -12.59
N LYS A 98 11.10 -13.40 -11.60
CA LYS A 98 11.03 -11.96 -11.82
C LYS A 98 12.27 -11.42 -12.51
N ILE A 99 13.45 -11.86 -12.08
CA ILE A 99 14.73 -11.47 -12.69
C ILE A 99 14.77 -11.96 -14.14
N ALA A 100 14.51 -13.24 -14.39
CA ALA A 100 14.53 -13.83 -15.73
C ALA A 100 13.55 -13.11 -16.68
N THR A 101 12.34 -12.81 -16.21
CA THR A 101 11.33 -12.06 -16.97
C THR A 101 11.85 -10.68 -17.36
N ALA A 102 12.44 -9.94 -16.41
CA ALA A 102 13.02 -8.62 -16.69
C ALA A 102 14.15 -8.69 -17.73
N TYR A 103 15.02 -9.71 -17.67
CA TYR A 103 16.08 -9.90 -18.67
C TYR A 103 15.52 -10.23 -20.08
N LEU A 104 14.45 -11.02 -20.16
CA LEU A 104 13.77 -11.34 -21.42
C LEU A 104 13.11 -10.10 -22.02
N GLU A 105 12.44 -9.28 -21.21
CA GLU A 105 11.81 -8.02 -21.64
C GLU A 105 12.84 -7.00 -22.13
N MET A 106 14.06 -7.02 -21.58
CA MET A 106 15.17 -6.16 -22.01
C MET A 106 15.87 -6.65 -23.29
N GLY A 107 15.46 -7.81 -23.85
CA GLY A 107 16.00 -8.33 -25.11
C GLY A 107 17.41 -8.94 -25.02
N ILE A 108 17.91 -9.23 -23.80
CA ILE A 108 19.26 -9.76 -23.55
C ILE A 108 19.31 -11.31 -23.73
N GLY A 109 18.21 -11.91 -24.17
CA GLY A 109 18.05 -13.37 -24.34
C GLY A 109 18.08 -13.87 -25.79
N HIS A 110 18.58 -13.07 -26.74
CA HIS A 110 18.90 -13.51 -28.11
C HIS A 110 20.41 -13.58 -28.33
#